data_AF-A0A2H3BB55-F1
#
_entry.id   AF-A0A2H3BB55-F1
#
_cell.length_a   1.000
_cell.length_b   1.000
_cell.length_c   1.000
_cell.angle_alpha   90.00
_cell.angle_beta   90.00
_cell.angle_gamma   90.00
#
_symmetry.space_group_name_H-M   'P 1'
#
loop_
_entity.id
_entity.type
_entity.pdbx_description
1 polymer ?
#
loop_
_entity_poly.entity_id
_entity_poly.type
_entity_poly.pdbx_seq_one_letter_code
_entity_poly.pdbx_strand_id
1 'polypeptide(L)'
;MSNSTCSDSDSSASSKTSASDSLSRSSSNSMASPASEVHPISVDYYEWGHRIFAARPKMPLDLFDLSVDHSIRKARQKAYEAEAEVAMKDVLAEYKKWLEEHDEELGEWFKSHGEDEEPDLDL
;
A
#
# COMPACT_ATOMS: atom_id res chain seq x y z
N MET A 1 36.20 -32.64 39.11
CA MET A 1 35.71 -33.73 38.25
C MET A 1 34.99 -33.04 37.09
N SER A 2 35.64 -32.66 35.99
CA SER A 2 36.81 -33.25 35.30
C SER A 2 36.47 -34.66 34.76
N ASN A 3 36.71 -35.03 33.49
CA ASN A 3 37.35 -34.34 32.34
C ASN A 3 36.28 -34.10 31.22
N SER A 4 36.48 -33.63 29.98
CA SER A 4 37.63 -33.29 29.10
C SER A 4 37.24 -32.03 28.27
N THR A 5 37.88 -31.40 27.25
CA THR A 5 38.98 -31.66 26.26
C THR A 5 38.75 -32.74 25.20
N CYS A 6 39.24 -32.65 23.95
CA CYS A 6 39.62 -31.55 23.04
C CYS A 6 39.67 -32.12 21.60
N SER A 7 39.63 -31.30 20.54
CA SER A 7 40.15 -31.70 19.21
C SER A 7 40.28 -30.53 18.23
N ASP A 8 41.47 -29.94 18.18
CA ASP A 8 41.88 -29.02 17.10
C ASP A 8 42.19 -29.82 15.81
N SER A 9 42.11 -29.18 14.64
CA SER A 9 42.61 -29.73 13.37
C SER A 9 42.85 -28.63 12.34
N ASP A 10 43.89 -27.84 12.57
CA ASP A 10 44.48 -26.99 11.53
C ASP A 10 45.15 -27.84 10.45
N SER A 11 44.95 -27.52 9.17
CA SER A 11 45.71 -28.09 8.05
C SER A 11 45.61 -27.22 6.80
N SER A 12 46.64 -26.41 6.57
CA SER A 12 46.80 -25.59 5.36
C SER A 12 47.64 -26.30 4.30
N ALA A 13 47.19 -26.34 3.04
CA ALA A 13 48.07 -26.40 1.87
C ALA A 13 47.34 -26.00 0.56
N SER A 14 48.00 -25.14 -0.23
CA SER A 14 47.51 -24.59 -1.50
C SER A 14 47.43 -25.62 -2.64
N SER A 15 46.61 -25.32 -3.65
CA SER A 15 47.05 -25.37 -5.05
C SER A 15 46.22 -24.44 -5.95
N LYS A 16 46.87 -23.89 -6.99
CA LYS A 16 46.21 -23.13 -8.06
C LYS A 16 45.92 -24.06 -9.22
N THR A 17 44.71 -24.00 -9.78
CA THR A 17 44.40 -24.58 -11.09
C THR A 17 43.69 -23.54 -11.95
N SER A 18 44.44 -22.91 -12.86
CA SER A 18 43.83 -22.15 -13.95
C SER A 18 43.23 -23.13 -14.96
N ALA A 19 41.91 -23.21 -15.01
CA ALA A 19 41.18 -23.91 -16.06
C ALA A 19 40.04 -22.99 -16.52
N SER A 20 40.32 -22.18 -17.56
CA SER A 20 39.29 -21.41 -18.24
C SER A 20 38.53 -22.34 -19.18
N ASP A 21 37.29 -22.69 -18.83
CA ASP A 21 36.41 -23.42 -19.74
C ASP A 21 35.05 -22.71 -19.85
N SER A 22 34.82 -22.09 -21.01
CA SER A 22 33.74 -21.14 -21.25
C SER A 22 32.44 -21.85 -21.59
N LEU A 23 31.86 -22.56 -20.61
CA LEU A 23 30.49 -23.05 -20.72
C LEU A 23 29.50 -21.89 -20.53
N SER A 24 29.23 -21.20 -21.64
CA SER A 24 28.13 -20.24 -21.80
C SER A 24 26.78 -20.95 -21.63
N ARG A 25 26.45 -21.28 -20.38
CA ARG A 25 25.16 -21.82 -19.97
C ARG A 25 24.13 -20.70 -20.13
N SER A 26 23.46 -20.68 -21.28
CA SER A 26 22.56 -19.61 -21.71
C SER A 26 21.71 -19.08 -20.56
N SER A 27 21.84 -17.79 -20.28
CA SER A 27 20.91 -17.10 -19.39
C SER A 27 19.53 -17.13 -20.05
N SER A 28 18.70 -18.08 -19.63
CA SER A 28 17.26 -18.02 -19.90
C SER A 28 16.72 -16.82 -19.12
N ASN A 29 16.78 -15.65 -19.75
CA ASN A 29 16.15 -14.44 -19.28
C ASN A 29 14.64 -14.67 -19.25
N SER A 30 14.17 -15.26 -18.14
CA SER A 30 12.78 -15.30 -17.78
C SER A 30 12.32 -13.85 -17.65
N MET A 31 11.66 -13.34 -18.68
CA MET A 31 10.87 -12.10 -18.60
C MET A 31 9.62 -12.37 -17.75
N ALA A 32 9.83 -12.74 -16.49
CA ALA A 32 8.97 -12.23 -15.45
C ALA A 32 9.19 -10.72 -15.48
N SER A 33 8.19 -9.98 -15.95
CA SER A 33 8.08 -8.56 -15.62
C SER A 33 8.29 -8.42 -14.11
N PRO A 34 9.01 -7.40 -13.61
CA PRO A 34 9.04 -7.16 -12.18
C PRO A 34 7.59 -7.09 -11.70
N ALA A 35 7.24 -7.92 -10.73
CA ALA A 35 5.95 -7.80 -10.08
C ALA A 35 5.91 -6.39 -9.50
N SER A 36 4.97 -5.54 -9.93
CA SER A 36 4.88 -4.17 -9.45
C SER A 36 4.76 -4.22 -7.94
N GLU A 37 5.81 -3.78 -7.24
CA GLU A 37 6.00 -4.07 -5.83
C GLU A 37 5.13 -3.09 -5.02
N VAL A 38 3.87 -3.48 -4.86
CA VAL A 38 2.81 -2.69 -4.23
C VAL A 38 3.28 -2.25 -2.84
N HIS A 39 3.57 -0.95 -2.70
CA HIS A 39 4.11 -0.39 -1.46
C HIS A 39 3.15 -0.71 -0.30
N PRO A 40 3.61 -1.22 0.86
CA PRO A 40 2.73 -1.67 1.93
C PRO A 40 1.67 -0.64 2.34
N ILE A 41 2.07 0.63 2.50
CA ILE A 41 1.15 1.73 2.84
C ILE A 41 0.00 1.92 1.84
N SER A 42 0.19 1.58 0.55
CA SER A 42 -0.87 1.71 -0.45
C SER A 42 -2.02 0.73 -0.19
N VAL A 43 -1.71 -0.47 0.31
CA VAL A 43 -2.72 -1.48 0.69
C VAL A 43 -3.55 -0.96 1.87
N ASP A 44 -2.88 -0.47 2.92
CA ASP A 44 -3.53 0.09 4.10
C ASP A 44 -4.35 1.35 3.75
N TYR A 45 -3.85 2.22 2.86
CA TYR A 45 -4.56 3.39 2.34
C TYR A 45 -5.85 3.01 1.61
N TYR A 46 -5.81 2.00 0.72
CA TYR A 46 -7.01 1.51 0.04
C TYR A 46 -7.97 0.79 1.01
N GLU A 47 -7.46 0.04 2.00
CA GLU A 47 -8.29 -0.52 3.07
C GLU A 47 -9.00 0.56 3.88
N TRP A 48 -8.33 1.66 4.24
CA TRP A 48 -8.97 2.80 4.89
C TRP A 48 -10.10 3.40 4.03
N GLY A 49 -9.88 3.56 2.73
CA GLY A 49 -10.93 3.96 1.79
C GLY A 49 -12.15 3.03 1.83
N HIS A 50 -11.93 1.71 1.86
CA HIS A 50 -13.00 0.72 1.99
C HIS A 50 -13.70 0.77 3.36
N ARG A 51 -12.96 0.92 4.46
CA ARG A 51 -13.52 1.02 5.83
C ARG A 51 -14.40 2.27 5.98
N ILE A 52 -13.93 3.42 5.50
CA ILE A 52 -14.67 4.70 5.50
C ILE A 52 -15.95 4.59 4.65
N PHE A 53 -15.85 3.97 3.47
CA PHE A 53 -17.04 3.73 2.62
C PHE A 53 -18.05 2.78 3.28
N ALA A 54 -17.59 1.70 3.93
CA ALA A 54 -18.45 0.73 4.59
C ALA A 54 -19.15 1.27 5.85
N ALA A 55 -18.53 2.23 6.56
CA ALA A 55 -19.13 2.91 7.70
C ALA A 55 -20.21 3.94 7.33
N ARG A 56 -20.25 4.37 6.06
CA ARG A 56 -21.21 5.38 5.59
C ARG A 56 -22.65 4.81 5.56
N PRO A 57 -23.65 5.48 6.16
CA PRO A 57 -25.03 5.05 6.08
C PRO A 57 -25.54 4.95 4.64
N LYS A 58 -26.40 3.95 4.39
CA LYS A 58 -27.01 3.72 3.08
C LYS A 58 -27.87 4.93 2.70
N MET A 59 -27.58 5.51 1.54
CA MET A 59 -28.27 6.70 1.06
C MET A 59 -29.77 6.43 0.82
N PRO A 60 -30.70 7.18 1.45
CA PRO A 60 -32.13 6.99 1.23
C PRO A 60 -32.54 7.24 -0.23
N LEU A 61 -33.45 6.42 -0.74
CA LEU A 61 -33.95 6.53 -2.12
C LEU A 61 -34.73 7.85 -2.36
N ASP A 62 -35.31 8.42 -1.31
CA ASP A 62 -36.10 9.65 -1.35
C ASP A 62 -35.27 10.92 -1.07
N LEU A 63 -33.95 10.80 -0.87
CA LEU A 63 -33.04 11.90 -0.55
C LEU A 63 -33.05 13.00 -1.63
N PHE A 64 -33.08 12.59 -2.91
CA PHE A 64 -33.08 13.48 -4.07
C PHE A 64 -34.41 13.52 -4.83
N ASP A 65 -35.48 12.98 -4.22
CA ASP A 65 -36.83 12.96 -4.78
C ASP A 65 -37.33 14.37 -5.15
N LEU A 66 -37.35 14.66 -6.46
CA LEU A 66 -37.73 15.96 -6.99
C LEU A 66 -39.24 16.23 -6.98
N SER A 67 -40.07 15.25 -6.56
CA SER A 67 -41.52 15.43 -6.47
C SER A 67 -41.95 16.17 -5.20
N VAL A 68 -41.11 16.18 -4.15
CA VAL A 68 -41.36 16.95 -2.92
C VAL A 68 -40.69 18.33 -2.96
N ASP A 69 -41.21 19.22 -2.12
CA ASP A 69 -40.70 20.58 -1.99
C ASP A 69 -39.20 20.62 -1.63
N HIS A 70 -38.53 21.69 -2.07
CA HIS A 70 -37.12 21.93 -1.82
C HIS A 70 -36.77 21.99 -0.32
N SER A 71 -37.67 22.49 0.55
CA SER A 71 -37.46 22.46 2.00
C SER A 71 -37.43 21.03 2.56
N ILE A 72 -38.28 20.14 2.03
CA ILE A 72 -38.35 18.72 2.44
C ILE A 72 -37.08 17.98 1.99
N ARG A 73 -36.64 18.16 0.72
CA ARG A 73 -35.34 17.62 0.26
C ARG A 73 -34.18 18.12 1.12
N LYS A 74 -34.14 19.41 1.45
CA LYS A 74 -33.09 19.98 2.30
C LYS A 74 -33.13 19.46 3.75
N ALA A 75 -34.32 19.10 4.27
CA ALA A 75 -34.46 18.45 5.57
C ALA A 75 -33.97 16.99 5.52
N ARG A 76 -34.35 16.21 4.49
CA ARG A 76 -33.85 14.85 4.24
C ARG A 76 -32.32 14.83 4.13
N GLN A 77 -31.75 15.74 3.32
CA GLN A 77 -30.31 15.89 3.16
C GLN A 77 -29.60 16.10 4.50
N LYS A 78 -30.05 17.08 5.30
CA LYS A 78 -29.47 17.35 6.63
C LYS A 78 -29.58 16.19 7.61
N ALA A 79 -30.68 15.44 7.57
CA ALA A 79 -30.87 14.27 8.43
C ALA A 79 -29.85 13.17 8.08
N TYR A 80 -29.66 12.89 6.79
CA TYR A 80 -28.67 11.94 6.30
C TYR A 80 -27.23 12.40 6.55
N GLU A 81 -26.93 13.69 6.38
CA GLU A 81 -25.61 14.28 6.69
C GLU A 81 -25.26 14.10 8.18
N ALA A 82 -26.20 14.36 9.09
CA ALA A 82 -25.99 14.16 10.52
C ALA A 82 -25.89 12.68 10.92
N GLU A 83 -26.66 11.79 10.27
CA GLU A 83 -26.54 10.34 10.45
C GLU A 83 -25.16 9.84 10.00
N ALA A 84 -24.67 10.34 8.86
CA ALA A 84 -23.35 10.00 8.33
C ALA A 84 -22.20 10.55 9.20
N GLU A 85 -22.31 11.79 9.70
CA GLU A 85 -21.35 12.36 10.65
C GLU A 85 -21.22 11.48 11.90
N VAL A 86 -22.35 11.06 12.49
CA VAL A 86 -22.36 10.20 13.69
C VAL A 86 -21.81 8.80 13.39
N ALA A 87 -22.24 8.16 12.30
CA ALA A 87 -21.85 6.79 11.95
C ALA A 87 -20.37 6.67 11.50
N MET A 88 -19.84 7.69 10.82
CA MET A 88 -18.46 7.70 10.31
C MET A 88 -17.46 8.32 11.29
N LYS A 89 -17.91 8.92 12.40
CA LYS A 89 -17.08 9.67 13.35
C LYS A 89 -15.82 8.92 13.78
N ASP A 90 -15.98 7.70 14.27
CA ASP A 90 -14.89 6.99 14.95
C ASP A 90 -13.88 6.44 13.92
N VAL A 91 -14.34 5.90 12.78
CA VAL A 91 -13.46 5.48 11.67
C VAL A 91 -12.69 6.66 11.04
N LEU A 92 -13.29 7.85 11.00
CA LEU A 92 -12.60 9.07 10.54
C LEU A 92 -11.57 9.58 11.57
N ALA A 93 -11.82 9.40 12.87
CA ALA A 93 -10.85 9.71 13.92
C ALA A 93 -9.65 8.76 13.91
N GLU A 94 -9.89 7.45 13.73
CA GLU A 94 -8.83 6.45 13.56
C GLU A 94 -8.03 6.66 12.28
N TYR A 95 -8.70 6.91 11.14
CA TYR A 95 -8.01 7.22 9.87
C TYR A 95 -7.16 8.49 9.97
N LYS A 96 -7.66 9.55 10.62
CA LYS A 96 -6.88 10.78 10.85
C LYS A 96 -5.64 10.52 11.71
N LYS A 97 -5.75 9.67 12.73
CA LYS A 97 -4.59 9.23 13.53
C LYS A 97 -3.60 8.43 12.69
N TRP A 98 -4.07 7.51 11.85
CA TRP A 98 -3.21 6.74 10.95
C TRP A 98 -2.48 7.63 9.94
N LEU A 99 -3.15 8.64 9.37
CA LEU A 99 -2.49 9.65 8.53
C LEU A 99 -1.39 10.41 9.29
N GLU A 100 -1.63 10.80 10.55
CA GLU A 100 -0.63 11.47 11.39
C GLU A 100 0.54 10.55 11.79
N GLU A 101 0.34 9.23 11.82
CA GLU A 101 1.38 8.24 12.11
C GLU A 101 2.20 7.82 10.87
N HIS A 102 1.69 8.05 9.65
CA HIS A 102 2.31 7.64 8.39
C HIS A 102 2.55 8.78 7.37
N ASP A 103 2.43 10.06 7.76
CA ASP A 103 2.52 11.23 6.86
C ASP A 103 3.80 11.25 6.00
N GLU A 104 4.95 10.93 6.59
CA GLU A 104 6.24 10.89 5.89
C GLU A 104 6.27 9.75 4.84
N GLU A 105 5.89 8.53 5.21
CA GLU A 105 5.84 7.35 4.34
C GLU A 105 4.82 7.53 3.19
N LEU A 106 3.65 8.09 3.49
CA LEU A 106 2.61 8.38 2.51
C LEU A 106 3.07 9.49 1.55
N GLY A 107 3.79 10.48 2.08
CA GLY A 107 4.39 11.56 1.32
C GLY A 107 5.58 11.13 0.46
N GLU A 108 6.31 10.06 0.79
CA GLU A 108 7.30 9.45 -0.11
C GLU A 108 6.62 8.57 -1.17
N TRP A 109 5.64 7.75 -0.77
CA TRP A 109 4.87 6.93 -1.70
C TRP A 109 4.18 7.76 -2.80
N PHE A 110 3.51 8.87 -2.45
CA PHE A 110 2.87 9.76 -3.44
C PHE A 110 3.88 10.41 -4.40
N LYS A 111 5.14 10.66 -4.00
CA LYS A 111 6.18 11.16 -4.91
C LYS A 111 6.61 10.07 -5.90
N SER A 112 6.80 8.84 -5.43
CA SER A 112 7.18 7.69 -6.27
C SER A 112 6.14 7.27 -7.32
N HIS A 113 4.91 7.79 -7.23
CA HIS A 113 3.85 7.67 -8.24
C HIS A 113 3.47 9.01 -8.90
N GLY A 114 4.23 10.08 -8.62
CA GLY A 114 4.02 11.42 -9.20
C GLY A 114 5.04 11.80 -10.28
N GLU A 115 6.00 10.93 -10.58
CA GLU A 115 7.10 11.15 -11.54
C GLU A 115 6.88 10.44 -12.89
N ASP A 116 5.66 9.96 -13.18
CA ASP A 116 5.29 9.49 -14.52
C ASP A 116 5.30 10.67 -15.51
N GLU A 117 6.19 10.56 -16.51
CA GLU A 117 6.67 11.63 -17.39
C GLU A 117 5.56 12.51 -18.02
N GLU A 118 5.77 13.83 -18.02
CA GLU A 118 5.07 14.73 -18.95
C GLU A 118 5.41 14.26 -20.38
N PRO A 119 4.44 13.83 -21.20
CA PRO A 119 4.75 13.22 -22.48
C PRO A 119 5.32 14.29 -23.43
N ASP A 120 6.56 14.10 -23.87
CA ASP A 120 7.22 14.93 -24.87
C ASP A 120 6.42 14.92 -26.19
N LEU A 121 5.52 15.90 -26.33
CA LEU A 121 4.74 16.15 -27.54
C LEU A 121 5.56 16.94 -28.56
N ASP A 122 6.68 16.36 -28.96
CA ASP A 122 7.52 16.84 -30.06
C ASP A 122 6.75 16.68 -31.39
N LEU A 123 6.37 17.80 -32.04
CA LEU A 123 5.32 17.88 -33.07
C LEU A 123 5.68 18.81 -34.24
#